data_AF-A0A9P6FQ28-F1
#
_entry.id   AF-A0A9P6FQ28-F1
#
_cell.length_a   1.000
_cell.length_b   1.000
_cell.length_c   1.000
_cell.angle_alpha   90.00
_cell.angle_beta   90.00
_cell.angle_gamma   90.00
#
_symmetry.space_group_name_H-M   'P 1'
#
loop_
_entity.id
_entity.type
_entity.pdbx_description
1 polymer ?
#
loop_
_entity_poly.entity_id
_entity_poly.type
_entity_poly.pdbx_seq_one_letter_code
_entity_poly.pdbx_strand_id
1 'polypeptide(L)'
;YLHESRHKHAMRRPRGPGGRFLTATEIAAMDKEKPDTEVGDLGDVTSGGQGVDGGAFDQSLHHESYQVQHHRQQLKHEELLQQQQLRMQQQQLQQSLPQPRQVYETGL
;
A
#
# COMPACT_ATOMS: atom_id res chain seq x y z
N TYR A 1 -13.29 16.20 12.75
CA TYR A 1 -12.59 16.70 11.54
C TYR A 1 -13.23 16.05 10.32
N LEU A 2 -13.13 16.63 9.11
CA LEU A 2 -13.81 16.11 7.90
C LEU A 2 -12.98 15.11 7.09
N HIS A 3 -11.66 15.33 7.00
CA HIS A 3 -10.77 14.51 6.20
C HIS A 3 -9.62 13.98 7.05
N GLU A 4 -9.36 12.69 6.97
CA GLU A 4 -8.26 12.02 7.67
C GLU A 4 -6.90 12.65 7.31
N SER A 5 -6.70 12.95 6.02
CA SER A 5 -5.50 13.62 5.53
C SER A 5 -5.26 14.99 6.18
N ARG A 6 -6.32 15.79 6.32
CA ARG A 6 -6.25 17.11 6.95
C ARG A 6 -5.94 17.01 8.43
N HIS A 7 -6.50 16.03 9.10
CA HIS A 7 -6.20 15.76 10.50
C HIS A 7 -4.72 15.41 10.68
N LYS A 8 -4.21 14.46 9.88
CA LYS A 8 -2.79 14.07 9.89
C LYS A 8 -1.86 15.25 9.58
N HIS A 9 -2.20 16.09 8.60
CA HIS A 9 -1.43 17.30 8.28
C HIS A 9 -1.37 18.27 9.48
N ALA A 10 -2.49 18.52 10.16
CA ALA A 10 -2.51 19.40 11.32
C ALA A 10 -1.70 18.86 12.51
N MET A 11 -1.61 17.54 12.68
CA MET A 11 -0.82 16.92 13.76
C MET A 11 0.70 17.04 13.55
N ARG A 12 1.18 16.98 12.30
CA ARG A 12 2.63 17.07 11.99
C ARG A 12 3.20 18.49 12.06
N ARG A 13 2.36 19.53 12.05
CA ARG A 13 2.84 20.91 12.01
C ARG A 13 3.48 21.30 13.35
N PRO A 14 4.65 21.94 13.35
CA PRO A 14 5.27 22.43 14.57
C PRO A 14 4.38 23.49 15.23
N ARG A 15 4.27 23.41 16.55
CA ARG A 15 3.40 24.27 17.36
C ARG A 15 4.24 25.10 18.31
N GLY A 16 3.91 26.38 18.39
CA GLY A 16 4.48 27.30 19.36
C GLY A 16 3.77 27.23 20.71
N PRO A 17 4.28 27.98 21.71
CA PRO A 17 3.59 28.18 22.97
C PRO A 17 2.18 28.74 22.71
N GLY A 18 1.17 28.15 23.34
CA GLY A 18 -0.24 28.52 23.11
C GLY A 18 -0.92 27.82 21.93
N GLY A 19 -0.29 26.80 21.33
CA GLY A 19 -0.95 25.88 20.38
C GLY A 19 -1.13 26.43 18.96
N ARG A 20 -0.64 27.64 18.70
CA ARG A 20 -0.56 28.25 17.37
C ARG A 20 0.48 27.51 16.53
N PHE A 21 0.28 27.51 15.22
CA PHE A 21 1.32 27.06 14.31
C PHE A 21 2.45 28.09 14.30
N LEU A 22 3.70 27.62 14.31
CA LEU A 22 4.83 28.51 14.17
C LEU A 22 4.79 29.22 12.81
N THR A 23 5.14 30.49 12.81
CA THR A 23 5.40 31.27 11.60
C THR A 23 6.74 30.87 10.99
N ALA A 24 6.94 31.15 9.70
CA ALA A 24 8.18 30.80 9.01
C ALA A 24 9.43 31.40 9.69
N THR A 25 9.31 32.61 10.22
CA THR A 25 10.39 33.28 10.97
C THR A 25 10.73 32.56 12.27
N GLU A 26 9.74 32.00 12.97
CA GLU A 26 9.94 31.26 14.22
C GLU A 26 10.49 29.85 13.97
N ILE A 27 10.08 29.20 12.87
CA ILE A 27 10.61 27.89 12.46
C ILE A 27 12.11 27.99 12.20
N ALA A 28 12.54 28.99 11.41
CA ALA A 28 13.95 29.20 11.07
C ALA A 28 14.85 29.53 12.28
N ALA A 29 14.27 30.05 13.37
CA ALA A 29 15.00 30.28 14.61
C ALA A 29 15.15 28.99 15.43
N MET A 30 14.11 28.14 15.50
CA MET A 30 14.16 26.86 16.22
C MET A 30 15.15 25.86 15.62
N ASP A 31 15.30 25.83 14.28
CA ASP A 31 16.22 24.90 13.62
C ASP A 31 17.70 25.22 13.94
N LYS A 32 18.00 26.43 14.39
CA LYS A 32 19.37 26.85 14.76
C LYS A 32 19.78 26.50 16.18
N GLU A 33 18.82 26.17 17.06
CA GLU A 33 19.05 26.03 18.50
C GLU A 33 18.93 24.59 19.03
N LYS A 34 18.59 23.61 18.19
CA LYS A 34 18.48 22.20 18.62
C LYS A 34 19.76 21.42 18.29
N PRO A 35 20.55 20.99 19.30
CA PRO A 35 21.59 19.97 19.08
C PRO A 35 20.93 18.62 18.74
N ASP A 36 21.56 17.86 17.85
CA ASP A 36 21.10 16.61 17.23
C ASP A 36 20.79 15.49 18.24
N THR A 37 19.68 15.58 18.97
CA THR A 37 19.21 14.48 19.80
C THR A 37 17.70 14.34 19.67
N GLU A 38 17.33 13.48 18.71
CA GLU A 38 16.11 12.69 18.61
C GLU A 38 14.79 13.45 18.54
N VAL A 39 14.37 13.84 17.34
CA VAL A 39 12.95 14.11 17.02
C VAL A 39 12.67 13.89 15.54
N GLY A 40 11.71 12.99 15.30
CA GLY A 40 11.36 12.46 13.98
C GLY A 40 10.71 13.46 13.03
N ASP A 41 11.04 13.25 11.75
CA ASP A 41 10.17 13.33 10.58
C ASP A 41 9.20 14.51 10.54
N LEU A 42 9.74 15.72 10.58
CA LEU A 42 9.05 16.92 10.13
C LEU A 42 9.16 16.98 8.59
N GLY A 43 8.25 16.28 7.92
CA GLY A 43 8.05 16.35 6.48
C GLY A 43 7.64 17.76 6.02
N ASP A 44 8.66 18.53 5.66
CA ASP A 44 8.77 19.47 4.53
C ASP A 44 8.15 18.84 3.24
N VAL A 45 7.44 19.47 2.29
CA VAL A 45 7.49 20.83 1.76
C VAL A 45 6.23 21.11 0.88
N THR A 46 5.67 22.31 1.07
CA THR A 46 5.10 23.28 0.11
C THR A 46 4.03 22.96 -0.94
N SER A 47 3.03 23.85 -0.97
CA SER A 47 2.39 24.35 -2.19
C SER A 47 2.74 25.84 -2.37
N GLY A 48 3.57 26.18 -3.36
CA GLY A 48 3.78 27.58 -3.79
C GLY A 48 5.12 27.92 -4.46
N GLY A 49 5.28 27.53 -5.74
CA GLY A 49 5.87 28.40 -6.78
C GLY A 49 7.40 28.62 -6.87
N GLN A 50 8.02 27.89 -7.82
CA GLN A 50 9.09 28.30 -8.75
C GLN A 50 10.51 28.67 -8.24
N GLY A 51 11.42 27.69 -8.41
CA GLY A 51 12.70 27.87 -9.11
C GLY A 51 13.97 27.96 -8.26
N VAL A 52 14.64 26.82 -8.04
CA VAL A 52 16.11 26.63 -8.16
C VAL A 52 16.43 25.14 -8.22
N ASP A 53 17.32 24.77 -9.14
CA ASP A 53 17.80 23.42 -9.42
C ASP A 53 18.58 22.82 -8.24
N GLY A 54 18.24 21.58 -7.87
CA GLY A 54 19.08 20.72 -7.03
C GLY A 54 18.36 20.00 -5.90
N GLY A 55 17.76 18.85 -6.21
CA GLY A 55 17.31 17.87 -5.20
C GLY A 55 15.83 17.50 -5.29
N ALA A 56 15.42 16.87 -6.39
CA ALA A 56 14.08 16.29 -6.52
C ALA A 56 13.87 15.20 -5.47
N PHE A 57 13.03 15.53 -4.49
CA PHE A 57 12.55 14.70 -3.41
C PHE A 57 11.78 13.49 -3.97
N ASP A 58 12.27 12.28 -3.74
CA ASP A 58 11.73 11.03 -4.27
C ASP A 58 10.48 10.55 -3.52
N GLN A 59 9.34 11.19 -3.80
CA GLN A 59 8.01 10.67 -3.41
C GLN A 59 7.38 9.79 -4.52
N SER A 60 8.00 9.70 -5.69
CA SER A 60 7.48 8.94 -6.83
C SER A 60 7.65 7.42 -6.64
N LEU A 61 8.79 6.98 -6.08
CA LEU A 61 9.04 5.55 -5.85
C LEU A 61 8.03 4.91 -4.87
N HIS A 62 7.47 5.67 -3.94
CA HIS A 62 6.51 5.15 -2.97
C HIS A 62 5.09 4.96 -3.56
N HIS A 63 4.72 5.76 -4.56
CA HIS A 63 3.45 5.57 -5.27
C HIS A 63 3.52 4.43 -6.29
N GLU A 64 4.65 4.28 -6.99
CA GLU A 64 4.89 3.20 -7.94
C GLU A 64 4.96 1.84 -7.24
N SER A 65 5.65 1.76 -6.09
CA SER A 65 5.71 0.53 -5.30
C SER A 65 4.33 0.08 -4.80
N TYR A 66 3.43 1.00 -4.46
CA TYR A 66 2.06 0.66 -4.11
C TYR A 66 1.29 0.06 -5.30
N GLN A 67 1.40 0.68 -6.47
CA GLN A 67 0.74 0.18 -7.68
C GLN A 67 1.26 -1.22 -8.07
N VAL A 68 2.58 -1.44 -7.99
CA VAL A 68 3.20 -2.75 -8.25
C VAL A 68 2.75 -3.79 -7.23
N GLN A 69 2.71 -3.45 -5.94
CA GLN A 69 2.24 -4.36 -4.89
C GLN A 69 0.75 -4.70 -5.03
N HIS A 70 -0.07 -3.73 -5.41
CA HIS A 70 -1.50 -3.95 -5.63
C HIS A 70 -1.74 -4.83 -6.86
N HIS A 71 -1.03 -4.57 -7.96
CA HIS A 71 -1.10 -5.41 -9.17
C HIS A 71 -0.64 -6.85 -8.89
N ARG A 72 0.44 -7.03 -8.12
CA ARG A 72 0.90 -8.36 -7.68
C ARG A 72 -0.17 -9.10 -6.87
N GLN A 73 -0.92 -8.39 -6.03
CA GLN A 73 -2.00 -8.99 -5.24
C GLN A 73 -3.18 -9.43 -6.12
N GLN A 74 -3.51 -8.66 -7.17
CA GLN A 74 -4.55 -9.02 -8.13
C GLN A 74 -4.20 -10.30 -8.88
N LEU A 75 -2.97 -10.42 -9.39
CA LEU A 75 -2.50 -11.62 -10.09
C LEU A 75 -2.59 -12.87 -9.20
N LYS A 76 -2.20 -12.76 -7.93
CA LYS A 76 -2.33 -13.86 -6.95
C LYS A 76 -3.79 -14.27 -6.74
N HIS A 77 -4.71 -13.30 -6.69
CA HIS A 77 -6.13 -13.59 -6.52
C HIS A 77 -6.72 -14.31 -7.75
N GLU A 78 -6.35 -13.86 -8.95
CA GLU A 78 -6.76 -14.49 -10.20
C GLU A 78 -6.21 -15.92 -10.32
N GLU A 79 -4.94 -16.13 -9.97
CA GLU A 79 -4.32 -17.46 -9.94
C GLU A 79 -5.06 -18.43 -9.00
N LEU A 80 -5.47 -17.94 -7.83
CA LEU A 80 -6.25 -18.74 -6.87
C LEU A 80 -7.61 -19.14 -7.46
N LEU A 81 -8.30 -18.21 -8.13
CA LEU A 81 -9.59 -18.49 -8.79
C LEU A 81 -9.41 -19.52 -9.90
N GLN A 82 -8.36 -19.38 -10.71
CA GLN A 82 -8.06 -20.32 -11.78
C GLN A 82 -7.74 -21.72 -11.24
N GLN A 83 -6.99 -21.79 -10.13
CA GLN A 83 -6.70 -23.05 -9.45
C GLN A 83 -7.97 -23.71 -8.89
N GLN A 84 -8.89 -22.93 -8.33
CA GLN A 84 -10.19 -23.45 -7.87
C GLN A 84 -11.01 -24.03 -9.03
N GLN A 85 -11.05 -23.34 -10.18
CA GLN A 85 -11.74 -23.84 -11.38
C GLN A 85 -11.12 -25.14 -11.89
N LEU A 86 -9.79 -25.22 -11.93
CA LEU A 86 -9.09 -26.42 -12.36
C LEU A 86 -9.36 -27.59 -11.41
N ARG A 87 -9.40 -27.33 -10.09
CA ARG A 87 -9.77 -28.34 -9.09
C ARG A 87 -11.19 -28.85 -9.30
N MET A 88 -12.14 -27.95 -9.55
CA MET A 88 -13.52 -28.29 -9.87
C MET A 88 -13.62 -29.16 -11.14
N GLN A 89 -12.86 -28.82 -12.19
CA GLN A 89 -12.83 -29.59 -13.43
C GLN A 89 -12.27 -31.01 -13.21
N GLN A 90 -11.17 -31.14 -12.46
CA GLN A 90 -10.62 -32.47 -12.13
C GLN A 90 -11.59 -33.33 -11.31
N GLN A 91 -12.37 -32.71 -10.41
CA GLN A 91 -13.38 -33.43 -9.63
C GLN A 91 -14.54 -33.92 -10.51
N GLN A 92 -14.92 -33.17 -11.55
CA GLN A 92 -15.92 -33.61 -12.52
C GLN A 92 -15.41 -34.77 -13.38
N LEU A 93 -14.16 -34.70 -13.86
CA LEU A 93 -13.57 -35.80 -14.65
C LEU A 93 -13.51 -37.11 -13.86
N GLN A 94 -13.14 -37.06 -12.57
CA GLN A 94 -13.15 -38.24 -11.70
C GLN A 94 -14.54 -38.87 -11.50
N GLN A 95 -15.61 -38.07 -11.55
CA GLN A 95 -16.99 -38.58 -11.42
C GLN A 95 -17.52 -39.19 -12.72
N SER A 96 -16.93 -38.86 -13.88
CA SER A 96 -17.35 -39.37 -15.19
C SER A 96 -16.75 -40.71 -15.59
N LEU A 97 -15.92 -41.34 -14.74
CA LEU A 97 -15.40 -42.68 -15.00
C LEU A 97 -16.58 -43.68 -14.99
N PRO A 98 -16.90 -44.33 -16.14
CA PRO A 98 -17.98 -45.31 -16.16
C PRO A 98 -17.57 -46.48 -15.28
N GLN A 99 -18.44 -46.85 -14.34
CA GLN A 99 -18.23 -48.04 -13.52
C GLN A 99 -18.04 -49.25 -14.45
N PRO A 100 -17.02 -50.10 -14.22
CA PRO A 100 -16.85 -51.30 -15.02
C PRO A 100 -18.13 -52.12 -14.90
N ARG A 101 -18.82 -52.36 -16.03
CA ARG A 101 -19.93 -53.31 -16.05
C ARG A 101 -19.35 -54.66 -15.65
N GLN A 102 -19.74 -55.12 -14.47
CA GLN A 102 -19.50 -56.50 -14.04
C GLN A 102 -20.21 -57.39 -15.04
N VAL A 103 -19.44 -57.98 -15.97
CA VAL A 103 -19.90 -59.13 -16.75
C VAL A 103 -19.93 -60.30 -15.80
N TYR A 104 -21.12 -60.65 -15.32
CA TYR A 104 -21.32 -61.89 -14.59
C TYR A 104 -21.08 -63.02 -15.60
N GLU A 105 -19.95 -63.71 -15.48
CA GLU A 105 -19.75 -64.98 -16.16
C GLU A 105 -20.77 -65.97 -15.62
N THR A 106 -21.88 -66.12 -16.34
CA THR A 106 -22.77 -67.27 -16.21
C THR A 106 -22.26 -68.36 -17.14
N GLY A 107 -21.79 -69.47 -16.57
CA GLY A 107 -21.52 -70.73 -17.26
C GLY A 107 -20.23 -71.37 -16.76
N LEU A 108 -20.16 -72.64 -16.40
CA LEU A 108 -21.05 -73.79 -16.53
C LEU A 108 -20.69 -74.79 -15.43
#